data_AF-A0A968U7U3-F1
#
_entry.id   AF-A0A968U7U3-F1
#
_cell.length_a   1.000
_cell.length_b   1.000
_cell.length_c   1.000
_cell.angle_alpha   90.00
_cell.angle_beta   90.00
_cell.angle_gamma   90.00
#
_symmetry.space_group_name_H-M   'P 1'
#
loop_
_entity.id
_entity.type
_entity.pdbx_description
1 polymer ?
#
loop_
_entity_poly.entity_id
_entity_poly.type
_entity_poly.pdbx_seq_one_letter_code
_entity_poly.pdbx_strand_id
1 'polypeptide(L)'
;MKGGWRVALMHGYRYPDHELQIAAIAQDIGFTQISLSHQVSPLMKLVSRGDTTVVDAYLSPILRRYVNQVQTALTPGEPALKPPRLMFMQSHGGLTEAQRFQGKDSILSGPAGGIVGAVKTSAEAGLNKIIGFDMGGTSTDVSHYNGTYERTFETEVAGVRLRAPMMAIHTVAAGGGSVLRFDGTRYRVGPTSAGAYPGPTGYRQGGPLTVTDCNIMVGKLQPDFFPAVFGPGGNLPLDQAAVTQAFAALAQEIAHQTQTTPAPGGGGRWVSSHCRRNHGQRH
;
A
#
# COMPACT_ATOMS: atom_id res chain seq x y z
N MET A 1 16.68 18.70 -13.52
CA MET A 1 16.00 19.28 -12.34
C MET A 1 16.81 18.93 -11.11
N LYS A 2 17.17 19.90 -10.26
CA LYS A 2 17.82 19.60 -8.97
C LYS A 2 16.81 18.85 -8.08
N GLY A 3 17.25 17.83 -7.35
CA GLY A 3 16.40 17.06 -6.43
C GLY A 3 15.88 17.92 -5.27
N GLY A 4 15.02 17.36 -4.40
CA GLY A 4 14.54 18.09 -3.21
C GLY A 4 15.67 18.41 -2.23
N TRP A 5 15.74 19.66 -1.76
CA TRP A 5 16.66 20.09 -0.70
C TRP A 5 15.99 19.99 0.66
N ARG A 6 16.78 19.74 1.71
CA ARG A 6 16.29 19.65 3.09
C ARG A 6 17.26 20.33 4.06
N VAL A 7 16.70 20.94 5.10
CA VAL A 7 17.47 21.60 6.16
C VAL A 7 16.95 21.15 7.51
N ALA A 8 17.84 20.63 8.36
CA ALA A 8 17.53 20.28 9.74
C ALA A 8 18.66 20.74 10.67
N LEU A 9 18.40 21.75 11.50
CA LEU A 9 19.37 22.28 12.46
C LEU A 9 18.97 21.92 13.89
N MET A 10 19.94 21.72 14.80
CA MET A 10 19.73 21.17 16.15
C MET A 10 18.57 21.82 16.92
N HIS A 11 18.50 23.15 16.92
CA HIS A 11 17.46 23.94 17.58
C HIS A 11 16.48 24.63 16.61
N GLY A 12 16.44 24.19 15.34
CA GLY A 12 15.60 24.79 14.30
C GLY A 12 14.10 24.83 14.66
N TYR A 13 13.63 23.86 15.45
CA TYR A 13 12.24 23.81 15.96
C TYR A 13 11.83 25.03 16.80
N ARG A 14 12.80 25.76 17.37
CA ARG A 14 12.56 26.95 18.22
C ARG A 14 13.18 28.22 17.62
N TYR A 15 14.33 28.09 16.95
CA TYR A 15 15.06 29.19 16.34
C TYR A 15 15.22 28.92 14.83
N PRO A 16 14.20 29.23 14.02
CA PRO A 16 14.13 28.83 12.61
C PRO A 16 14.98 29.70 11.67
N ASP A 17 15.51 30.83 12.13
CA ASP A 17 16.14 31.85 11.29
C ASP A 17 17.28 31.31 10.42
N HIS A 18 18.15 30.46 10.96
CA HIS A 18 19.21 29.83 10.18
C HIS A 18 18.66 28.83 9.15
N GLU A 19 17.56 28.12 9.45
CA GLU A 19 16.93 27.25 8.44
C GLU A 19 16.34 28.07 7.30
N LEU A 20 15.71 29.22 7.61
CA LEU A 20 15.15 30.14 6.61
C LEU A 20 16.23 30.78 5.74
N GLN A 21 17.36 31.19 6.32
CA GLN A 21 18.49 31.73 5.56
C GLN A 21 19.08 30.70 4.60
N ILE A 22 19.28 29.45 5.07
CA ILE A 22 19.75 28.36 4.20
C ILE A 22 18.71 28.06 3.10
N ALA A 23 17.42 28.17 3.40
CA ALA A 23 16.35 28.02 2.41
C ALA A 23 16.45 29.06 1.29
N ALA A 24 16.65 30.34 1.65
CA ALA A 24 16.80 31.42 0.68
C ALA A 24 18.01 31.17 -0.24
N ILE A 25 19.16 30.80 0.34
CA ILE A 25 20.36 30.46 -0.44
C ILE A 25 20.10 29.25 -1.38
N ALA A 26 19.43 28.22 -0.89
CA ALA A 26 19.08 27.07 -1.72
C ALA A 26 18.12 27.46 -2.87
N GLN A 27 17.19 28.37 -2.60
CA GLN A 27 16.29 28.90 -3.64
C GLN A 27 17.07 29.69 -4.70
N ASP A 28 18.02 30.55 -4.29
CA ASP A 28 18.88 31.32 -5.21
C ASP A 28 19.76 30.42 -6.07
N ILE A 29 20.21 29.29 -5.52
CA ILE A 29 20.93 28.24 -6.26
C ILE A 29 20.00 27.53 -7.28
N GLY A 30 18.68 27.62 -7.13
CA GLY A 30 17.69 27.05 -8.05
C GLY A 30 17.09 25.72 -7.59
N PHE A 31 17.07 25.43 -6.28
CA PHE A 31 16.25 24.34 -5.74
C PHE A 31 14.78 24.74 -5.69
N THR A 32 13.90 23.93 -6.28
CA THR A 32 12.45 24.23 -6.39
C THR A 32 11.59 23.54 -5.33
N GLN A 33 12.13 22.51 -4.68
CA GLN A 33 11.55 21.90 -3.49
C GLN A 33 12.55 22.01 -2.36
N ILE A 34 12.15 22.70 -1.29
CA ILE A 34 12.95 22.91 -0.09
C ILE A 34 12.06 22.55 1.11
N SER A 35 12.50 21.58 1.91
CA SER A 35 11.79 21.16 3.12
C SER A 35 12.60 21.59 4.35
N LEU A 36 11.98 22.42 5.20
CA LEU A 36 12.60 22.94 6.42
C LEU A 36 12.08 22.16 7.61
N SER A 37 12.98 21.66 8.45
CA SER A 37 12.63 20.73 9.50
C SER A 37 11.68 21.32 10.53
N HIS A 38 11.81 22.62 10.82
CA HIS A 38 10.88 23.32 11.72
C HIS A 38 9.45 23.43 11.15
N GLN A 39 9.27 23.41 9.83
CA GLN A 39 7.95 23.46 9.20
C GLN A 39 7.35 22.06 9.06
N VAL A 40 8.20 21.07 8.75
CA VAL A 40 7.79 19.68 8.54
C VAL A 40 7.45 19.00 9.88
N SER A 41 8.26 19.19 10.91
CA SER A 41 8.06 18.57 12.22
C SER A 41 8.63 19.47 13.34
N PRO A 42 7.83 20.42 13.90
CA PRO A 42 8.29 21.44 14.87
C PRO A 42 8.53 20.87 16.28
N LEU A 43 9.26 19.77 16.40
CA LEU A 43 9.53 19.08 17.66
C LEU A 43 11.03 19.03 17.94
N MET A 44 11.42 19.03 19.22
CA MET A 44 12.82 19.09 19.65
C MET A 44 13.69 17.93 19.15
N LYS A 45 13.12 16.75 18.91
CA LYS A 45 13.84 15.52 18.53
C LYS A 45 14.51 15.64 17.16
N LEU A 46 15.81 15.96 17.12
CA LEU A 46 16.57 16.21 15.88
C LEU A 46 16.53 15.03 14.90
N VAL A 47 16.75 13.79 15.36
CA VAL A 47 16.84 12.61 14.49
C VAL A 47 15.50 12.37 13.78
N SER A 48 14.41 12.18 14.53
CA SER A 48 13.08 11.93 13.94
C SER A 48 12.56 13.11 13.12
N ARG A 49 12.88 14.35 13.52
CA ARG A 49 12.57 15.57 12.76
C ARG A 49 13.33 15.56 11.43
N GLY A 50 14.62 15.24 11.46
CA GLY A 50 15.47 15.09 10.27
C GLY A 50 14.94 14.01 9.33
N ASP A 51 14.65 12.81 9.83
CA ASP A 51 14.11 11.69 9.06
C ASP A 51 12.79 12.08 8.36
N THR A 52 11.87 12.72 9.08
CA THR A 52 10.60 13.20 8.52
C THR A 52 10.82 14.27 7.43
N THR A 53 11.80 15.15 7.63
CA THR A 53 12.17 16.19 6.65
C THR A 53 12.78 15.59 5.39
N VAL A 54 13.56 14.51 5.53
CA VAL A 54 14.11 13.74 4.41
C VAL A 54 12.99 13.11 3.60
N VAL A 55 12.02 12.48 4.26
CA VAL A 55 10.87 11.86 3.59
C VAL A 55 10.02 12.90 2.87
N ASP A 56 9.73 14.03 3.51
CA ASP A 56 8.97 15.11 2.88
C ASP A 56 9.65 15.66 1.63
N ALA A 57 10.96 15.95 1.70
CA ALA A 57 11.73 16.44 0.56
C ALA A 57 11.77 15.44 -0.61
N TYR A 58 11.75 14.15 -0.31
CA TYR A 58 11.76 13.08 -1.31
C TYR A 58 10.39 12.90 -1.98
N LEU A 59 9.31 12.86 -1.19
CA LEU A 59 7.96 12.53 -1.69
C LEU A 59 7.21 13.74 -2.26
N SER A 60 7.37 14.94 -1.67
CA SER A 60 6.60 16.12 -2.05
C SER A 60 6.68 16.49 -3.55
N PRO A 61 7.84 16.42 -4.24
CA PRO A 61 7.90 16.68 -5.68
C PRO A 61 7.10 15.68 -6.52
N ILE A 62 7.11 14.41 -6.11
CA ILE A 62 6.39 13.32 -6.78
C ILE A 62 4.89 13.54 -6.61
N LEU A 63 4.44 13.83 -5.38
CA LEU A 63 3.04 14.12 -5.09
C LEU A 63 2.55 15.36 -5.83
N ARG A 64 3.32 16.46 -5.83
CA ARG A 64 2.93 17.69 -6.54
C ARG A 64 2.71 17.46 -8.03
N ARG A 65 3.53 16.62 -8.66
CA ARG A 65 3.32 16.24 -10.07
C ARG A 65 1.98 15.55 -10.28
N TYR A 66 1.67 14.57 -9.42
CA TYR A 66 0.40 13.85 -9.47
C TYR A 66 -0.80 14.77 -9.21
N VAL A 67 -0.73 15.59 -8.16
CA VAL A 67 -1.76 16.59 -7.81
C VAL A 67 -2.00 17.54 -8.98
N ASN A 68 -0.94 18.08 -9.58
CA ASN A 68 -1.05 18.98 -10.74
C ASN A 68 -1.67 18.28 -11.94
N GLN A 69 -1.33 17.02 -12.20
CA GLN A 69 -1.93 16.25 -13.30
C GLN A 69 -3.45 16.08 -13.11
N VAL A 70 -3.89 15.72 -11.90
CA VAL A 70 -5.31 15.59 -11.57
C VAL A 70 -6.01 16.95 -11.68
N GLN A 71 -5.40 18.01 -11.15
CA GLN A 71 -5.97 19.35 -11.21
C GLN A 71 -6.13 19.83 -12.65
N THR A 72 -5.13 19.62 -13.51
CA THR A 72 -5.21 19.97 -14.94
C THR A 72 -6.32 19.18 -15.64
N ALA A 73 -6.43 17.87 -15.38
CA ALA A 73 -7.47 17.04 -15.98
C ALA A 73 -8.90 17.44 -15.55
N LEU A 74 -9.06 18.01 -14.36
CA LEU A 74 -10.34 18.48 -13.82
C LEU A 74 -10.61 19.97 -14.11
N THR A 75 -9.65 20.70 -14.68
CA THR A 75 -9.85 22.10 -15.05
C THR A 75 -10.64 22.15 -16.36
N PRO A 76 -11.87 22.70 -16.38
CA PRO A 76 -12.65 22.81 -17.60
C PRO A 76 -11.91 23.64 -18.65
N GLY A 77 -12.02 23.27 -19.92
CA GLY A 77 -11.52 24.09 -21.04
C GLY A 77 -12.34 25.36 -21.29
N GLU A 78 -13.47 25.51 -20.60
CA GLU A 78 -14.37 26.65 -20.71
C GLU A 78 -14.09 27.70 -19.62
N PRO A 79 -13.79 28.96 -19.97
CA PRO A 79 -13.45 30.03 -19.02
C PRO A 79 -14.56 30.35 -18.00
N ALA A 80 -15.80 29.95 -18.27
CA ALA A 80 -16.97 30.27 -17.44
C ALA A 80 -17.16 29.32 -16.25
N LEU A 81 -16.48 28.17 -16.22
CA LEU A 81 -16.63 27.17 -15.17
C LEU A 81 -15.45 27.24 -14.19
N LYS A 82 -15.76 27.51 -12.91
CA LYS A 82 -14.74 27.43 -11.85
C LYS A 82 -14.28 25.97 -11.70
N PRO A 83 -12.96 25.72 -11.57
CA PRO A 83 -12.47 24.38 -11.32
C PRO A 83 -13.03 23.83 -10.01
N PRO A 84 -13.30 22.52 -9.92
CA PRO A 84 -13.79 21.91 -8.70
C PRO A 84 -12.73 22.02 -7.58
N ARG A 85 -13.20 22.10 -6.33
CA ARG A 85 -12.30 22.08 -5.17
C ARG A 85 -11.71 20.68 -5.01
N LEU A 86 -10.43 20.55 -5.30
CA LEU A 86 -9.71 19.28 -5.21
C LEU A 86 -9.17 19.06 -3.78
N MET A 87 -9.68 18.01 -3.13
CA MET A 87 -9.31 17.62 -1.77
C MET A 87 -8.63 16.26 -1.78
N PHE A 88 -7.59 16.09 -0.96
CA PHE A 88 -6.84 14.85 -0.79
C PHE A 88 -6.97 14.33 0.64
N MET A 89 -7.10 13.01 0.76
CA MET A 89 -7.04 12.32 2.04
C MET A 89 -5.62 12.39 2.62
N GLN A 90 -5.51 12.68 3.91
CA GLN A 90 -4.27 12.66 4.68
C GLN A 90 -4.20 11.41 5.55
N SER A 91 -2.99 11.04 5.99
CA SER A 91 -2.74 9.86 6.82
C SER A 91 -3.51 9.82 8.14
N HIS A 92 -3.95 10.97 8.67
CA HIS A 92 -4.75 11.05 9.90
C HIS A 92 -6.27 10.95 9.68
N GLY A 93 -6.71 10.86 8.42
CA GLY A 93 -8.12 10.73 8.02
C GLY A 93 -8.84 12.02 7.66
N GLY A 94 -8.17 13.16 7.79
CA GLY A 94 -8.72 14.43 7.33
C GLY A 94 -8.46 14.68 5.85
N LEU A 95 -9.23 15.62 5.29
CA LEU A 95 -9.03 16.13 3.94
C LEU A 95 -8.24 17.43 3.97
N THR A 96 -7.33 17.61 3.01
CA THR A 96 -6.65 18.88 2.76
C THR A 96 -6.76 19.29 1.30
N GLU A 97 -6.64 20.58 1.04
CA GLU A 97 -6.52 21.09 -0.32
C GLU A 97 -5.22 20.64 -0.98
N ALA A 98 -5.28 20.44 -2.30
CA ALA A 98 -4.18 20.08 -3.18
C ALA A 98 -2.86 20.81 -2.88
N GLN A 99 -2.91 22.13 -2.67
CA GLN A 99 -1.73 22.98 -2.48
C GLN A 99 -1.07 22.80 -1.10
N ARG A 100 -1.83 22.29 -0.13
CA ARG A 100 -1.37 22.05 1.25
C ARG A 100 -0.96 20.59 1.48
N PHE A 101 -1.10 19.72 0.48
CA PHE A 101 -0.78 18.31 0.60
C PHE A 101 0.75 18.09 0.55
N GLN A 102 1.30 17.58 1.64
CA GLN A 102 2.74 17.36 1.83
C GLN A 102 3.10 15.87 1.76
N GLY A 103 4.35 15.59 1.38
CA GLY A 103 4.94 14.25 1.29
C GLY A 103 4.71 13.40 2.54
N LYS A 104 4.98 13.98 3.71
CA LYS A 104 4.84 13.28 4.99
C LYS A 104 3.39 12.89 5.32
N ASP A 105 2.39 13.62 4.81
CA ASP A 105 0.96 13.45 5.14
C ASP A 105 0.23 12.52 4.16
N SER A 106 0.91 12.01 3.13
CA SER A 106 0.33 11.09 2.15
C SER A 106 0.56 9.62 2.49
N ILE A 107 1.43 9.33 3.46
CA ILE A 107 1.88 7.97 3.75
C ILE A 107 0.72 7.22 4.41
N LEU A 108 0.21 6.17 3.76
CA LEU A 108 -0.99 5.44 4.17
C LEU A 108 -2.30 6.27 4.13
N SER A 109 -2.39 7.30 3.30
CA SER A 109 -3.64 8.07 3.16
C SER A 109 -4.79 7.28 2.53
N GLY A 110 -4.50 6.30 1.67
CA GLY A 110 -5.51 5.40 1.08
C GLY A 110 -6.22 4.56 2.14
N PRO A 111 -5.48 3.73 2.91
CA PRO A 111 -6.04 2.96 4.01
C PRO A 111 -6.78 3.83 5.05
N ALA A 112 -6.26 5.01 5.36
CA ALA A 112 -6.96 5.97 6.22
C ALA A 112 -8.36 6.32 5.68
N GLY A 113 -8.49 6.58 4.38
CA GLY A 113 -9.80 6.79 3.75
C GLY A 113 -10.73 5.58 3.87
N GLY A 114 -10.21 4.37 3.70
CA GLY A 114 -10.95 3.12 3.92
C GLY A 114 -11.49 3.00 5.34
N ILE A 115 -10.69 3.36 6.34
CA ILE A 115 -11.10 3.34 7.76
C ILE A 115 -12.20 4.37 8.02
N VAL A 116 -12.07 5.61 7.52
CA VAL A 116 -13.12 6.63 7.66
C VAL A 116 -14.42 6.15 7.05
N GLY A 117 -14.36 5.56 5.85
CA GLY A 117 -15.53 4.97 5.20
C GLY A 117 -16.16 3.85 6.03
N ALA A 118 -15.36 2.88 6.45
CA ALA A 118 -15.82 1.74 7.25
C ALA A 118 -16.47 2.20 8.57
N VAL A 119 -15.87 3.16 9.28
CA VAL A 119 -16.43 3.71 10.53
C VAL A 119 -17.75 4.42 10.27
N LYS A 120 -17.85 5.25 9.22
CA LYS A 120 -19.08 5.98 8.88
C LYS A 120 -20.21 5.02 8.51
N THR A 121 -19.95 4.05 7.64
CA THR A 121 -20.92 3.03 7.24
C THR A 121 -21.35 2.15 8.42
N SER A 122 -20.41 1.77 9.29
CA SER A 122 -20.72 0.94 10.46
C SER A 122 -21.57 1.68 11.49
N ALA A 123 -21.32 2.98 11.68
CA ALA A 123 -22.12 3.81 12.57
C ALA A 123 -23.58 3.92 12.10
N GLU A 124 -23.83 3.99 10.79
CA GLU A 124 -25.19 3.94 10.23
C GLU A 124 -25.90 2.62 10.53
N ALA A 125 -25.15 1.52 10.66
CA ALA A 125 -25.66 0.22 11.09
C ALA A 125 -25.72 0.04 12.63
N GLY A 126 -25.39 1.07 13.42
CA GLY A 126 -25.35 1.01 14.89
C GLY A 126 -24.12 0.27 15.46
N LEU A 127 -23.13 -0.04 14.63
CA LEU A 127 -21.91 -0.75 15.00
C LEU A 127 -20.77 0.26 15.29
N ASN A 128 -20.54 0.55 16.57
CA ASN A 128 -19.54 1.54 17.00
C ASN A 128 -18.16 0.93 17.35
N LYS A 129 -17.99 -0.37 17.12
CA LYS A 129 -16.74 -1.11 17.35
C LYS A 129 -16.50 -2.02 16.18
N ILE A 130 -15.40 -1.82 15.45
CA ILE A 130 -15.08 -2.58 14.24
C ILE A 130 -13.59 -2.89 14.17
N ILE A 131 -13.29 -4.00 13.49
CA ILE A 131 -11.95 -4.31 13.01
C ILE A 131 -12.03 -4.18 11.48
N GLY A 132 -11.29 -3.21 10.94
CA GLY A 132 -11.14 -3.06 9.50
C GLY A 132 -10.10 -4.05 8.98
N PHE A 133 -10.41 -4.71 7.87
CA PHE A 133 -9.52 -5.62 7.17
C PHE A 133 -9.59 -5.33 5.67
N ASP A 134 -8.54 -4.71 5.13
CA ASP A 134 -8.42 -4.36 3.72
C ASP A 134 -7.25 -5.15 3.10
N MET A 135 -7.57 -6.19 2.35
CA MET A 135 -6.57 -7.03 1.68
C MET A 135 -6.46 -6.65 0.21
N GLY A 136 -5.32 -6.09 -0.17
CA GLY A 136 -4.95 -5.82 -1.55
C GLY A 136 -4.16 -6.96 -2.20
N GLY A 137 -3.56 -6.64 -3.35
CA GLY A 137 -2.70 -7.58 -4.09
C GLY A 137 -1.33 -7.83 -3.44
N THR A 138 -0.85 -6.97 -2.54
CA THR A 138 0.51 -7.09 -1.98
C THR A 138 0.53 -7.14 -0.46
N SER A 139 -0.36 -6.39 0.17
CA SER A 139 -0.43 -6.23 1.62
C SER A 139 -1.87 -6.31 2.10
N THR A 140 -2.01 -6.46 3.41
CA THR A 140 -3.26 -6.38 4.13
C THR A 140 -3.13 -5.31 5.19
N ASP A 141 -4.03 -4.34 5.20
CA ASP A 141 -4.12 -3.29 6.20
C ASP A 141 -5.22 -3.63 7.20
N VAL A 142 -4.83 -3.71 8.48
CA VAL A 142 -5.73 -4.00 9.60
C VAL A 142 -5.84 -2.77 10.48
N SER A 143 -7.06 -2.44 10.90
CA SER A 143 -7.34 -1.31 11.78
C SER A 143 -8.32 -1.69 12.88
N HIS A 144 -8.25 -0.98 14.00
CA HIS A 144 -9.16 -1.14 15.11
C HIS A 144 -9.86 0.18 15.40
N TYR A 145 -11.17 0.12 15.59
CA TYR A 145 -11.97 1.26 15.99
C TYR A 145 -12.87 0.86 17.17
N ASN A 146 -12.76 1.59 18.27
CA ASN A 146 -13.53 1.39 19.49
C ASN A 146 -14.11 2.72 19.99
N GLY A 147 -14.98 3.33 19.17
CA GLY A 147 -15.63 4.61 19.46
C GLY A 147 -14.80 5.86 19.13
N THR A 148 -13.48 5.74 18.94
CA THR A 148 -12.60 6.85 18.53
C THR A 148 -11.57 6.39 17.50
N TYR A 149 -11.17 7.29 16.60
CA TYR A 149 -10.06 7.02 15.67
C TYR A 149 -8.74 6.92 16.45
N GLU A 150 -8.14 5.74 16.44
CA GLU A 150 -6.82 5.52 17.01
C GLU A 150 -5.75 6.16 16.11
N ARG A 151 -4.82 6.90 16.72
CA ARG A 151 -3.78 7.63 16.00
C ARG A 151 -2.41 7.36 16.61
N THR A 152 -1.40 7.24 15.75
CA THR A 152 0.01 7.26 16.14
C THR A 152 0.66 8.56 15.67
N PHE A 153 1.62 9.06 16.45
CA PHE A 153 2.40 10.25 16.14
C PHE A 153 3.84 9.94 15.77
N GLU A 154 4.28 8.70 15.97
CA GLU A 154 5.62 8.21 15.66
C GLU A 154 5.46 6.79 15.13
N THR A 155 5.84 6.57 13.88
CA THR A 155 5.82 5.24 13.26
C THR A 155 7.10 5.00 12.50
N GLU A 156 7.40 3.73 12.22
CA GLU A 156 8.46 3.35 11.30
C GLU A 156 7.80 2.77 10.04
N VAL A 157 7.95 3.45 8.91
CA VAL A 157 7.47 2.94 7.60
C VAL A 157 8.70 2.60 6.77
N ALA A 158 8.79 1.33 6.35
CA ALA A 158 9.90 0.83 5.53
C ALA A 158 11.30 1.16 6.12
N GLY A 159 11.44 1.08 7.45
CA GLY A 159 12.71 1.37 8.15
C GLY A 159 12.98 2.86 8.41
N VAL A 160 12.08 3.77 8.00
CA VAL A 160 12.24 5.21 8.21
C VAL A 160 11.27 5.70 9.29
N ARG A 161 11.81 6.42 10.28
CA ARG A 161 11.01 7.01 11.35
C ARG A 161 10.28 8.25 10.86
N LEU A 162 8.97 8.27 11.07
CA LEU A 162 8.09 9.34 10.65
C LEU A 162 7.36 9.90 11.85
N ARG A 163 7.44 11.22 11.98
CA ARG A 163 6.79 12.02 13.02
C ARG A 163 5.72 12.90 12.39
N ALA A 164 4.58 12.27 12.07
CA ALA A 164 3.36 12.91 11.59
C ALA A 164 2.15 12.24 12.25
N PRO A 165 1.03 12.93 12.49
CA PRO A 165 -0.21 12.28 12.92
C PRO A 165 -0.72 11.33 11.83
N MET A 166 -0.92 10.06 12.18
CA MET A 166 -1.41 9.03 11.27
C MET A 166 -2.42 8.16 12.00
N MET A 167 -3.35 7.53 11.27
CA MET A 167 -4.17 6.48 11.87
C MET A 167 -3.31 5.29 12.30
N ALA A 168 -3.73 4.63 13.37
CA ALA A 168 -3.14 3.36 13.77
C ALA A 168 -3.58 2.26 12.79
N ILE A 169 -2.68 1.91 11.87
CA ILE A 169 -2.88 0.88 10.84
C ILE A 169 -1.75 -0.12 10.95
N HIS A 170 -2.11 -1.39 11.01
CA HIS A 170 -1.16 -2.50 10.99
C HIS A 170 -1.15 -3.10 9.59
N THR A 171 -0.06 -2.87 8.86
CA THR A 171 0.14 -3.45 7.54
C THR A 171 0.91 -4.77 7.66
N VAL A 172 0.30 -5.85 7.19
CA VAL A 172 0.95 -7.16 7.03
C VAL A 172 1.36 -7.31 5.57
N ALA A 173 2.61 -7.74 5.32
CA ALA A 173 3.15 -8.03 3.99
C ALA A 173 2.62 -9.37 3.43
N ALA A 174 1.30 -9.52 3.44
CA ALA A 174 0.57 -10.63 2.86
C ALA A 174 -0.68 -10.09 2.15
N GLY A 175 -0.89 -10.49 0.90
CA GLY A 175 -2.04 -10.10 0.08
C GLY A 175 -2.29 -11.15 -1.01
N GLY A 176 -3.17 -10.84 -1.96
CA GLY A 176 -3.54 -11.77 -3.04
C GLY A 176 -2.34 -12.27 -3.86
N GLY A 177 -1.37 -11.41 -4.14
CA GLY A 177 -0.16 -11.71 -4.90
C GLY A 177 0.97 -12.31 -4.07
N SER A 178 0.79 -12.61 -2.78
CA SER A 178 1.83 -13.26 -1.99
C SER A 178 2.18 -14.62 -2.56
N VAL A 179 3.46 -14.81 -2.87
CA VAL A 179 3.95 -15.98 -3.61
C VAL A 179 3.90 -17.22 -2.73
N LEU A 180 3.41 -18.31 -3.31
CA LEU A 180 3.42 -19.65 -2.71
C LEU A 180 4.75 -20.34 -3.01
N ARG A 181 5.38 -20.91 -1.99
CA ARG A 181 6.60 -21.70 -2.13
C ARG A 181 6.59 -22.91 -1.20
N PHE A 182 7.22 -24.01 -1.64
CA PHE A 182 7.59 -25.12 -0.77
C PHE A 182 9.08 -25.03 -0.44
N ASP A 183 9.44 -25.14 0.84
CA ASP A 183 10.84 -25.00 1.30
C ASP A 183 11.55 -26.35 1.52
N GLY A 184 10.96 -27.45 1.04
CA GLY A 184 11.42 -28.82 1.30
C GLY A 184 10.72 -29.48 2.50
N THR A 185 10.14 -28.69 3.41
CA THR A 185 9.46 -29.20 4.61
C THR A 185 8.01 -28.76 4.72
N ARG A 186 7.72 -27.49 4.41
CA ARG A 186 6.39 -26.90 4.54
C ARG A 186 6.11 -25.88 3.46
N TYR A 187 4.82 -25.60 3.30
CA TYR A 187 4.36 -24.49 2.49
C TYR A 187 4.59 -23.15 3.18
N ARG A 188 5.02 -22.18 2.39
CA ARG A 188 5.15 -20.78 2.81
C ARG A 188 4.40 -19.88 1.83
N VAL A 189 3.87 -18.81 2.39
CA VAL A 189 3.23 -17.72 1.67
C VAL A 189 4.03 -16.46 1.97
N GLY A 190 4.47 -15.75 0.93
CA GLY A 190 5.31 -14.57 1.08
C GLY A 190 6.72 -14.88 1.63
N PRO A 191 7.48 -13.85 2.03
CA PRO A 191 7.11 -12.42 2.07
C PRO A 191 7.11 -11.75 0.68
N THR A 192 7.65 -12.41 -0.35
CA THR A 192 7.64 -11.90 -1.72
C THR A 192 6.22 -11.85 -2.29
N SER A 193 5.92 -10.78 -3.03
CA SER A 193 4.68 -10.60 -3.78
C SER A 193 4.96 -10.59 -5.27
N ALA A 194 4.07 -11.20 -6.05
CA ALA A 194 4.07 -11.11 -7.51
C ALA A 194 3.53 -9.76 -8.02
N GLY A 195 2.95 -8.94 -7.13
CA GLY A 195 2.36 -7.65 -7.47
C GLY A 195 1.22 -7.77 -8.49
N ALA A 196 1.06 -6.75 -9.32
CA ALA A 196 0.16 -6.77 -10.47
C ALA A 196 0.83 -7.27 -11.76
N TYR A 197 2.16 -7.13 -11.86
CA TYR A 197 2.97 -7.62 -12.98
C TYR A 197 4.31 -8.18 -12.45
N PRO A 198 4.69 -9.43 -12.80
CA PRO A 198 3.95 -10.37 -13.66
C PRO A 198 2.68 -10.92 -12.99
N GLY A 199 2.42 -10.62 -11.72
CA GLY A 199 1.17 -10.96 -11.03
C GLY A 199 0.99 -12.46 -10.73
N PRO A 200 -0.17 -12.86 -10.21
CA PRO A 200 -0.59 -14.25 -10.08
C PRO A 200 -0.50 -15.04 -11.40
N THR A 201 -0.30 -16.35 -11.33
CA THR A 201 -0.32 -17.24 -12.51
C THR A 201 -1.59 -17.05 -13.35
N GLY A 202 -2.75 -16.91 -12.68
CA GLY A 202 -4.04 -16.68 -13.33
C GLY A 202 -4.14 -15.38 -14.13
N TYR A 203 -3.19 -14.44 -14.00
CA TYR A 203 -3.20 -13.17 -14.73
C TYR A 203 -2.63 -13.28 -16.14
N ARG A 204 -2.11 -14.46 -16.55
CA ARG A 204 -1.60 -14.75 -17.91
C ARG A 204 -0.38 -13.92 -18.32
N GLN A 205 0.47 -13.58 -17.35
CA GLN A 205 1.68 -12.77 -17.55
C GLN A 205 2.96 -13.49 -17.11
N GLY A 206 2.92 -14.83 -17.00
CA GLY A 206 4.07 -15.65 -16.62
C GLY A 206 4.46 -15.57 -15.15
N GLY A 207 3.56 -15.11 -14.28
CA GLY A 207 3.83 -14.96 -12.86
C GLY A 207 3.68 -16.26 -12.04
N PRO A 208 4.23 -16.28 -10.81
CA PRO A 208 4.25 -17.47 -9.96
C PRO A 208 2.88 -17.76 -9.32
N LEU A 209 2.74 -18.93 -8.69
CA LEU A 209 1.57 -19.25 -7.87
C LEU A 209 1.47 -18.32 -6.66
N THR A 210 0.27 -17.83 -6.37
CA THR A 210 -0.03 -16.86 -5.32
C THR A 210 -1.30 -17.21 -4.53
N VAL A 211 -1.64 -16.42 -3.51
CA VAL A 211 -2.90 -16.55 -2.74
C VAL A 211 -4.13 -16.36 -3.65
N THR A 212 -4.08 -15.48 -4.64
CA THR A 212 -5.13 -15.30 -5.66
C THR A 212 -5.35 -16.60 -6.42
N ASP A 213 -4.28 -17.31 -6.79
CA ASP A 213 -4.37 -18.59 -7.49
C ASP A 213 -4.98 -19.69 -6.59
N CYS A 214 -4.66 -19.72 -5.28
CA CYS A 214 -5.39 -20.56 -4.32
C CYS A 214 -6.91 -20.28 -4.39
N ASN A 215 -7.31 -19.01 -4.39
CA ASN A 215 -8.72 -18.61 -4.41
C ASN A 215 -9.43 -19.00 -5.71
N ILE A 216 -8.73 -18.93 -6.86
CA ILE A 216 -9.21 -19.46 -8.14
C ILE A 216 -9.38 -20.97 -8.05
N MET A 217 -8.36 -21.69 -7.56
CA MET A 217 -8.36 -23.15 -7.49
C MET A 217 -9.48 -23.71 -6.60
N VAL A 218 -9.80 -23.04 -5.48
CA VAL A 218 -10.88 -23.46 -4.57
C VAL A 218 -12.26 -22.92 -4.95
N GLY A 219 -12.37 -22.13 -6.04
CA GLY A 219 -13.63 -21.58 -6.53
C GLY A 219 -14.18 -20.40 -5.71
N LYS A 220 -13.37 -19.78 -4.83
CA LYS A 220 -13.73 -18.53 -4.15
C LYS A 220 -13.67 -17.35 -5.12
N LEU A 221 -12.73 -17.38 -6.06
CA LEU A 221 -12.64 -16.45 -7.16
C LEU A 221 -13.05 -17.18 -8.43
N GLN A 222 -14.18 -16.77 -9.01
CA GLN A 222 -14.77 -17.44 -10.17
C GLN A 222 -14.48 -16.60 -11.43
N PRO A 223 -13.70 -17.11 -12.40
CA PRO A 223 -13.31 -16.36 -13.59
C PRO A 223 -14.49 -15.75 -14.37
N ASP A 224 -15.61 -16.48 -14.44
CA ASP A 224 -16.81 -16.08 -15.20
C ASP A 224 -17.49 -14.82 -14.64
N PHE A 225 -17.26 -14.49 -13.36
CA PHE A 225 -17.82 -13.32 -12.68
C PHE A 225 -16.79 -12.21 -12.46
N PHE A 226 -15.60 -12.35 -13.03
CA PHE A 226 -14.52 -11.36 -12.90
C PHE A 226 -14.31 -10.61 -14.22
N PRO A 227 -14.02 -9.29 -14.20
CA PRO A 227 -13.75 -8.54 -15.42
C PRO A 227 -12.60 -9.15 -16.24
N ALA A 228 -12.79 -9.20 -17.56
CA ALA A 228 -11.79 -9.68 -18.50
C ALA A 228 -10.72 -8.60 -18.75
N VAL A 229 -9.81 -8.42 -17.78
CA VAL A 229 -8.76 -7.38 -17.81
C VAL A 229 -7.34 -7.97 -17.76
N PHE A 230 -7.18 -9.26 -18.04
CA PHE A 230 -5.92 -9.99 -17.90
C PHE A 230 -5.28 -10.35 -19.24
N GLY A 231 -4.07 -10.91 -19.17
CA GLY A 231 -3.25 -11.28 -20.32
C GLY A 231 -2.60 -10.09 -21.04
N PRO A 232 -1.80 -10.37 -22.09
CA PRO A 232 -0.98 -9.37 -22.76
C PRO A 232 -1.78 -8.20 -23.33
N GLY A 233 -3.02 -8.45 -23.77
CA GLY A 233 -3.94 -7.44 -24.29
C GLY A 233 -4.88 -6.82 -23.26
N GLY A 234 -4.83 -7.25 -21.98
CA GLY A 234 -5.70 -6.73 -20.92
C GLY A 234 -7.20 -6.94 -21.18
N ASN A 235 -7.56 -8.04 -21.85
CA ASN A 235 -8.91 -8.29 -22.35
C ASN A 235 -9.36 -9.75 -22.19
N LEU A 236 -8.63 -10.54 -21.38
CA LEU A 236 -8.92 -11.96 -21.15
C LEU A 236 -9.41 -12.20 -19.71
N PRO A 237 -10.21 -13.24 -19.46
CA PRO A 237 -10.58 -13.65 -18.11
C PRO A 237 -9.39 -14.25 -17.36
N LEU A 238 -9.53 -14.46 -16.06
CA LEU A 238 -8.58 -15.23 -15.26
C LEU A 238 -8.33 -16.62 -15.86
N ASP A 239 -7.09 -17.09 -15.80
CA ASP A 239 -6.72 -18.40 -16.35
C ASP A 239 -6.77 -19.51 -15.32
N GLN A 240 -7.95 -20.11 -15.14
CA GLN A 240 -8.11 -21.26 -14.26
C GLN A 240 -7.33 -22.50 -14.74
N ALA A 241 -7.14 -22.66 -16.04
CA ALA A 241 -6.41 -23.80 -16.58
C ALA A 241 -4.92 -23.69 -16.25
N ALA A 242 -4.33 -22.51 -16.46
CA ALA A 242 -2.93 -22.25 -16.08
C ALA A 242 -2.71 -22.43 -14.57
N VAL A 243 -3.64 -21.94 -13.73
CA VAL A 243 -3.59 -22.16 -12.27
C VAL A 243 -3.61 -23.65 -11.93
N THR A 244 -4.51 -24.41 -12.54
CA THR A 244 -4.64 -25.86 -12.30
C THR A 244 -3.36 -26.60 -12.70
N GLN A 245 -2.78 -26.27 -13.86
CA GLN A 245 -1.53 -26.84 -14.34
C GLN A 245 -0.35 -26.51 -13.41
N ALA A 246 -0.23 -25.25 -12.98
CA ALA A 246 0.83 -24.82 -12.09
C ALA A 246 0.75 -25.53 -10.72
N PHE A 247 -0.44 -25.69 -10.15
CA PHE A 247 -0.62 -26.46 -8.91
C PHE A 247 -0.32 -27.95 -9.09
N ALA A 248 -0.64 -28.53 -10.25
CA ALA A 248 -0.28 -29.92 -10.55
C ALA A 248 1.24 -30.11 -10.62
N ALA A 249 1.96 -29.18 -11.27
CA ALA A 249 3.41 -29.17 -11.32
C ALA A 249 4.03 -29.05 -9.92
N LEU A 250 3.51 -28.13 -9.09
CA LEU A 250 3.96 -27.98 -7.70
C LEU A 250 3.72 -29.25 -6.87
N ALA A 251 2.58 -29.93 -7.06
CA ALA A 251 2.31 -31.18 -6.37
C ALA A 251 3.29 -32.31 -6.75
N GLN A 252 3.69 -32.37 -8.02
CA GLN A 252 4.69 -33.32 -8.51
C GLN A 252 6.09 -33.02 -7.92
N GLU A 253 6.48 -31.74 -7.89
CA GLU A 253 7.74 -31.32 -7.28
C GLU A 253 7.83 -31.75 -5.82
N ILE A 254 6.75 -31.56 -5.06
CA ILE A 254 6.70 -31.90 -3.64
C ILE A 254 6.71 -33.41 -3.43
N ALA A 255 5.98 -34.16 -4.25
CA ALA A 255 6.01 -35.62 -4.21
C ALA A 255 7.43 -36.15 -4.43
N HIS A 256 8.17 -35.58 -5.38
CA HIS A 256 9.55 -35.93 -5.65
C HIS A 256 10.47 -35.59 -4.46
N GLN A 257 10.33 -34.40 -3.86
CA GLN A 257 11.16 -33.97 -2.72
C GLN A 257 10.87 -34.72 -1.42
N THR A 258 9.61 -35.12 -1.19
CA THR A 258 9.16 -35.74 0.07
C THR A 258 9.05 -37.26 -0.01
N GLN A 259 9.29 -37.86 -1.18
CA GLN A 259 9.09 -39.29 -1.45
C GLN A 259 7.66 -39.78 -1.14
N THR A 260 6.67 -38.90 -1.21
CA THR A 260 5.25 -39.24 -1.00
C THR A 260 4.53 -39.35 -2.34
N THR A 261 3.73 -40.39 -2.54
CA THR A 261 2.93 -40.56 -3.76
C THR A 261 1.80 -39.52 -3.78
N PRO A 262 1.68 -38.69 -4.82
CA PRO A 262 0.56 -37.75 -4.92
C PRO A 262 -0.72 -38.55 -5.14
N ALA A 263 -1.72 -38.35 -4.27
CA ALA A 263 -3.01 -39.05 -4.35
C ALA A 263 -3.65 -38.88 -5.75
N PRO A 264 -4.33 -39.91 -6.30
CA PRO A 264 -5.01 -39.81 -7.59
C PRO A 264 -6.15 -38.78 -7.51
N GLY A 265 -6.18 -37.82 -8.44
CA GLY A 265 -7.05 -36.62 -8.38
C GLY A 265 -6.53 -35.50 -7.47
N GLY A 266 -5.27 -35.60 -7.02
CA GLY A 266 -4.72 -34.94 -5.84
C GLY A 266 -4.56 -33.42 -5.92
N GLY A 267 -4.30 -32.81 -7.09
CA GLY A 267 -4.03 -31.37 -7.17
C GLY A 267 -5.12 -30.51 -6.51
N GLY A 268 -6.40 -30.76 -6.81
CA GLY A 268 -7.52 -30.00 -6.25
C GLY A 268 -7.80 -30.30 -4.77
N ARG A 269 -7.76 -31.57 -4.35
CA ARG A 269 -8.04 -31.95 -2.96
C ARG A 269 -6.91 -31.57 -2.00
N TRP A 270 -5.64 -31.75 -2.41
CA TRP A 270 -4.46 -31.33 -1.63
C TRP A 270 -4.38 -29.81 -1.50
N VAL A 271 -4.60 -29.08 -2.59
CA VAL A 271 -4.61 -27.60 -2.56
C VAL A 271 -5.81 -27.09 -1.75
N SER A 272 -6.99 -27.72 -1.85
CA SER A 272 -8.15 -27.32 -1.04
C SER A 272 -7.96 -27.54 0.47
N SER A 273 -7.30 -28.63 0.89
CA SER A 273 -7.07 -28.91 2.32
C SER A 273 -5.98 -28.01 2.91
N HIS A 274 -4.94 -27.67 2.13
CA HIS A 274 -3.82 -26.85 2.58
C HIS A 274 -4.07 -25.34 2.42
N CYS A 275 -4.65 -24.86 1.31
CA CYS A 275 -5.06 -23.45 1.18
C CYS A 275 -6.18 -23.09 2.17
N ARG A 276 -7.05 -24.02 2.59
CA ARG A 276 -8.05 -23.75 3.66
C ARG A 276 -7.42 -23.64 5.05
N ARG A 277 -6.36 -24.41 5.35
CA ARG A 277 -5.72 -24.43 6.69
C ARG A 277 -4.75 -23.27 6.93
N ASN A 278 -4.08 -22.76 5.90
CA ASN A 278 -3.04 -21.74 6.05
C ASN A 278 -3.54 -20.30 6.25
N HIS A 279 -4.86 -20.04 6.19
CA HIS A 279 -5.41 -18.71 6.53
C HIS A 279 -5.47 -18.43 8.04
N GLY A 280 -5.11 -19.38 8.91
CA GLY A 280 -5.25 -19.25 10.37
C GLY A 280 -3.96 -19.36 11.19
N GLN A 281 -2.77 -19.44 10.57
CA GLN A 281 -1.52 -19.56 11.31
C GLN A 281 -0.47 -18.57 10.84
N ARG A 282 -0.58 -17.35 11.38
CA ARG A 282 0.53 -16.53 11.85
C ARG A 282 -0.08 -15.53 12.83
N HIS A 283 0.34 -15.67 14.09
CA HIS A 283 0.06 -14.75 15.19
C HIS A 283 0.44 -13.32 14.83
#